data_AF-A0A7J2JS37-F1
#
_entry.id   AF-A0A7J2JS37-F1
#
_cell.length_a   1.000
_cell.length_b   1.000
_cell.length_c   1.000
_cell.angle_alpha   90.00
_cell.angle_beta   90.00
_cell.angle_gamma   90.00
#
_symmetry.space_group_name_H-M   'P 1'
#
loop_
_entity.id
_entity.type
_entity.pdbx_description
1 polymer ?
#
loop_
_entity_poly.entity_id
_entity_poly.type
_entity_poly.pdbx_seq_one_letter_code
_entity_poly.pdbx_strand_id
1 'polypeptide(L)'
;GKVAKIVMIDAATKLEGEPTGEVAEGSGAAIGDPGPEKWKIEEVASQYSIPVHSIVIKQDLLEAITPMAQEIAESVDKVIERVKRTIKEGTKPGDVVIVAGIGNTVGVGNTLRESEAKVVAVA
;
A
#
# COMPACT_ATOMS: atom_id res chain seq x y z
N GLY A 1 -6.68 -19.51 -2.87
CA GLY A 1 -7.03 -19.04 -1.51
C GLY A 1 -8.24 -18.12 -1.59
N LYS A 2 -8.84 -17.71 -0.46
CA LYS A 2 -10.01 -16.79 -0.44
C LYS A 2 -9.68 -15.33 -0.78
N VAL A 3 -8.40 -14.99 -0.94
CA VAL A 3 -7.94 -13.62 -1.23
C VAL A 3 -7.99 -13.38 -2.73
N ALA A 4 -8.69 -12.33 -3.14
CA ALA A 4 -8.86 -11.95 -4.54
C ALA A 4 -7.84 -10.92 -5.01
N LYS A 5 -7.28 -10.11 -4.09
CA LYS A 5 -6.33 -9.04 -4.43
C LYS A 5 -5.51 -8.63 -3.20
N ILE A 6 -4.29 -8.17 -3.43
CA ILE A 6 -3.45 -7.48 -2.44
C ILE A 6 -3.24 -6.04 -2.92
N VAL A 7 -3.41 -5.08 -2.01
CA VAL A 7 -3.09 -3.66 -2.22
C VAL A 7 -2.00 -3.28 -1.22
N MET A 8 -0.82 -2.94 -1.70
CA MET A 8 0.31 -2.51 -0.87
C MET A 8 0.46 -1.00 -0.97
N ILE A 9 0.62 -0.35 0.19
CA ILE A 9 0.79 1.09 0.32
C ILE A 9 2.13 1.33 0.99
N ASP A 10 3.05 2.00 0.32
CA ASP A 10 4.39 2.32 0.85
C ASP A 10 4.75 3.78 0.51
N ALA A 11 5.81 4.28 1.11
CA ALA A 11 6.46 5.49 0.64
C ALA A 11 7.56 5.13 -0.37
N ALA A 12 7.74 5.94 -1.40
CA ALA A 12 8.79 5.77 -2.39
C ALA A 12 9.57 7.06 -2.56
N THR A 13 10.89 6.92 -2.81
CA THR A 13 11.73 8.07 -3.14
C THR A 13 11.21 8.74 -4.42
N LYS A 14 11.04 10.05 -4.36
CA LYS A 14 10.62 10.84 -5.51
C LYS A 14 11.77 11.02 -6.51
N LEU A 15 11.43 11.16 -7.77
CA LEU A 15 12.36 11.50 -8.85
C LEU A 15 12.51 13.01 -8.98
N GLU A 16 13.52 13.43 -9.73
CA GLU A 16 13.74 14.84 -10.04
C GLU A 16 12.50 15.44 -10.74
N GLY A 17 11.86 16.40 -10.08
CA GLY A 17 10.65 17.06 -10.57
C GLY A 17 9.32 16.49 -10.08
N GLU A 18 9.31 15.35 -9.39
CA GLU A 18 8.11 14.83 -8.70
C GLU A 18 7.86 15.63 -7.40
N PRO A 19 6.65 16.17 -7.17
CA PRO A 19 6.35 16.84 -5.91
C PRO A 19 6.23 15.85 -4.75
N THR A 20 6.57 16.33 -3.55
CA THR A 20 6.28 15.62 -2.30
C THR A 20 4.78 15.38 -2.16
N GLY A 21 4.40 14.18 -1.70
CA GLY A 21 3.00 13.78 -1.56
C GLY A 21 2.33 13.39 -2.87
N GLU A 22 3.05 13.35 -3.99
CA GLU A 22 2.53 12.74 -5.22
C GLU A 22 2.21 11.27 -4.99
N VAL A 23 1.09 10.80 -5.54
CA VAL A 23 0.66 9.42 -5.40
C VAL A 23 0.74 8.72 -6.75
N ALA A 24 1.59 7.70 -6.81
CA ALA A 24 1.77 6.86 -7.99
C ALA A 24 1.24 5.44 -7.75
N GLU A 25 0.92 4.73 -8.83
CA GLU A 25 0.37 3.37 -8.78
C GLU A 25 1.20 2.43 -9.65
N GLY A 26 1.25 1.16 -9.27
CA GLY A 26 2.02 0.15 -9.98
C GLY A 26 1.51 -1.26 -9.74
N SER A 27 2.23 -2.21 -10.34
CA SER A 27 2.01 -3.65 -10.15
C SER A 27 3.22 -4.24 -9.44
N GLY A 28 2.98 -5.23 -8.58
CA GLY A 28 4.01 -5.89 -7.79
C GLY A 28 4.14 -5.32 -6.38
N ALA A 29 5.03 -5.92 -5.61
CA ALA A 29 5.22 -5.55 -4.21
C ALA A 29 5.96 -4.22 -4.09
N ALA A 30 5.39 -3.30 -3.30
CA ALA A 30 6.05 -2.06 -2.90
C ALA A 30 6.69 -2.25 -1.53
N ILE A 31 8.02 -2.33 -1.51
CA ILE A 31 8.83 -2.40 -0.30
C ILE A 31 10.13 -1.63 -0.57
N GLY A 32 10.56 -0.81 0.38
CA GLY A 32 11.81 -0.05 0.30
C GLY A 32 13.10 -0.88 0.37
N ASP A 33 13.02 -2.15 0.73
CA ASP A 33 14.19 -3.05 0.85
C ASP A 33 14.53 -3.69 -0.52
N PRO A 34 15.80 -3.59 -1.00
CA PRO A 34 16.25 -4.32 -2.19
C PRO A 34 16.39 -5.85 -1.98
N GLY A 35 16.18 -6.35 -0.76
CA GLY A 35 16.33 -7.75 -0.39
C GLY A 35 15.35 -8.76 -1.06
N PRO A 36 15.51 -10.05 -0.75
CA PRO A 36 14.70 -11.14 -1.32
C PRO A 36 13.21 -11.09 -0.93
N GLU A 37 12.83 -10.23 0.01
CA GLU A 37 11.48 -10.08 0.56
C GLU A 37 10.47 -9.69 -0.53
N LYS A 38 10.83 -8.73 -1.39
CA LYS A 38 10.00 -8.32 -2.52
C LYS A 38 9.66 -9.52 -3.41
N TRP A 39 10.69 -10.26 -3.79
CA TRP A 39 10.54 -11.45 -4.62
C TRP A 39 9.71 -12.52 -3.91
N LYS A 40 9.89 -12.72 -2.60
CA LYS A 40 9.14 -13.73 -1.85
C LYS A 40 7.65 -13.40 -1.77
N ILE A 41 7.29 -12.13 -1.58
CA ILE A 41 5.90 -11.66 -1.60
C ILE A 41 5.27 -11.94 -2.97
N GLU A 42 5.96 -11.55 -4.05
CA GLU A 42 5.48 -11.74 -5.42
C GLU A 42 5.41 -13.22 -5.79
N GLU A 43 6.37 -14.05 -5.39
CA GLU A 43 6.39 -15.50 -5.61
C GLU A 43 5.15 -16.14 -4.97
N VAL A 44 4.89 -15.87 -3.69
CA VAL A 44 3.75 -16.45 -2.96
C VAL A 44 2.44 -15.94 -3.56
N ALA A 45 2.32 -14.64 -3.85
CA ALA A 45 1.11 -14.09 -4.46
C ALA A 45 0.83 -14.73 -5.84
N SER A 46 1.88 -14.91 -6.64
CA SER A 46 1.80 -15.55 -7.96
C SER A 46 1.37 -17.02 -7.89
N GLN A 47 1.89 -17.79 -6.92
CA GLN A 47 1.48 -19.19 -6.69
C GLN A 47 -0.04 -19.34 -6.45
N TYR A 48 -0.66 -18.33 -5.83
CA TYR A 48 -2.11 -18.30 -5.60
C TYR A 48 -2.89 -17.50 -6.67
N SER A 49 -2.21 -17.01 -7.71
CA SER A 49 -2.78 -16.14 -8.75
C SER A 49 -3.45 -14.89 -8.19
N ILE A 50 -2.86 -14.32 -7.14
CA ILE A 50 -3.38 -13.12 -6.48
C ILE A 50 -2.67 -11.89 -7.08
N PRO A 51 -3.40 -10.95 -7.71
CA PRO A 51 -2.81 -9.71 -8.19
C PRO A 51 -2.34 -8.84 -7.03
N VAL A 52 -1.13 -8.28 -7.16
CA VAL A 52 -0.52 -7.33 -6.21
C VAL A 52 -0.51 -5.95 -6.87
N HIS A 53 -1.29 -5.03 -6.32
CA HIS A 53 -1.34 -3.63 -6.73
C HIS A 53 -0.58 -2.78 -5.73
N SER A 54 0.28 -1.88 -6.19
CA SER A 54 1.01 -0.95 -5.33
C SER A 54 0.49 0.47 -5.49
N ILE A 55 0.42 1.18 -4.37
CA ILE A 55 0.20 2.62 -4.29
C ILE A 55 1.38 3.18 -3.50
N VAL A 56 2.08 4.16 -4.06
CA VAL A 56 3.22 4.77 -3.39
C VAL A 56 3.04 6.27 -3.24
N ILE A 57 3.46 6.78 -2.08
CA ILE A 57 3.50 8.22 -1.80
C ILE A 57 4.95 8.69 -1.97
N LYS A 58 5.15 9.68 -2.84
CA LYS A 58 6.47 10.22 -3.17
C LYS A 58 6.98 11.14 -2.05
N GLN A 59 8.19 10.88 -1.59
CA GLN A 59 8.89 11.71 -0.61
C GLN A 59 10.40 11.71 -0.85
N ASP A 60 11.11 12.65 -0.24
CA ASP A 60 12.57 12.69 -0.16
C ASP A 60 13.10 11.93 1.06
N LEU A 61 14.41 11.64 1.04
CA LEU A 61 15.10 10.98 2.16
C LEU A 61 14.98 11.78 3.47
N LEU A 62 15.05 13.11 3.40
CA LEU A 62 14.94 13.96 4.58
C LEU A 62 13.54 13.85 5.20
N GLU A 63 12.50 13.91 4.38
CA GLU A 63 11.09 13.78 4.79
C GLU A 63 10.81 12.43 5.44
N ALA A 64 11.52 11.38 5.04
CA ALA A 64 11.40 10.04 5.61
C ALA A 64 11.98 9.91 7.04
N ILE A 65 12.88 10.81 7.46
CA ILE A 65 13.56 10.75 8.78
C ILE A 65 13.21 11.93 9.69
N THR A 66 12.49 12.93 9.19
CA THR A 66 11.98 14.07 9.96
C THR A 66 10.49 13.90 10.28
N PRO A 67 9.86 14.81 11.05
CA PRO A 67 8.40 14.84 11.14
C PRO A 67 7.75 14.88 9.76
N MET A 68 6.62 14.20 9.63
CA MET A 68 5.88 14.07 8.38
C MET A 68 5.52 15.44 7.79
N ALA A 69 5.84 15.63 6.51
CA ALA A 69 5.45 16.82 5.76
C ALA A 69 3.92 16.91 5.60
N GLN A 70 3.37 18.12 5.58
CA GLN A 70 1.92 18.33 5.46
C GLN A 70 1.38 17.77 4.14
N GLU A 71 2.15 17.90 3.07
CA GLU A 71 1.83 17.40 1.73
C GLU A 71 1.66 15.87 1.70
N ILE A 72 2.46 15.16 2.50
CA ILE A 72 2.35 13.70 2.66
C ILE A 72 1.06 13.36 3.42
N ALA A 73 0.75 14.08 4.50
CA ALA A 73 -0.49 13.88 5.27
C ALA A 73 -1.74 14.17 4.43
N GLU A 74 -1.73 15.24 3.62
CA GLU A 74 -2.82 15.61 2.72
C GLU A 74 -3.01 14.64 1.55
N SER A 75 -1.97 13.85 1.22
CA SER A 75 -2.08 12.82 0.17
C SER A 75 -2.98 11.64 0.57
N VAL A 76 -3.28 11.46 1.87
CA VAL A 76 -4.03 10.33 2.41
C VAL A 76 -5.41 10.19 1.77
N ASP A 77 -6.14 11.28 1.55
CA ASP A 77 -7.46 11.23 0.91
C ASP A 77 -7.36 10.66 -0.51
N LYS A 78 -6.34 11.08 -1.26
CA LYS A 78 -6.07 10.57 -2.62
C LYS A 78 -5.67 9.09 -2.60
N VAL A 79 -5.00 8.62 -1.55
CA VAL A 79 -4.67 7.19 -1.37
C VAL A 79 -5.93 6.39 -1.07
N ILE A 80 -6.77 6.86 -0.15
CA ILE A 80 -8.04 6.20 0.21
C ILE A 80 -8.95 6.06 -1.01
N GLU A 81 -9.04 7.11 -1.84
CA GLU A 81 -9.81 7.07 -3.08
C GLU A 81 -9.28 6.00 -4.05
N ARG A 82 -7.96 5.94 -4.25
CA ARG A 82 -7.32 4.92 -5.10
C ARG A 82 -7.53 3.52 -4.58
N VAL A 83 -7.37 3.29 -3.28
CA VAL A 83 -7.64 1.98 -2.65
C VAL A 83 -9.08 1.54 -2.92
N LYS A 84 -10.05 2.43 -2.67
CA LYS A 84 -11.48 2.14 -2.92
C LYS A 84 -11.74 1.83 -4.39
N ARG A 85 -11.14 2.58 -5.32
CA ARG A 85 -11.25 2.35 -6.76
C ARG A 85 -10.68 0.98 -7.15
N THR A 86 -9.45 0.68 -6.75
CA THR A 86 -8.75 -0.57 -7.04
C THR A 86 -9.49 -1.81 -6.52
N ILE A 87 -10.13 -1.69 -5.36
CA ILE A 87 -11.00 -2.74 -4.81
C ILE A 87 -12.24 -2.92 -5.68
N LYS A 88 -12.98 -1.85 -5.97
CA LYS A 88 -14.22 -1.90 -6.77
C LYS A 88 -14.01 -2.45 -8.18
N GLU A 89 -12.92 -2.07 -8.84
CA GLU A 89 -12.68 -2.45 -10.23
C GLU A 89 -12.21 -3.90 -10.41
N GLY A 90 -11.62 -4.50 -9.37
CA GLY A 90 -10.98 -5.82 -9.48
C GLY A 90 -11.47 -6.88 -8.51
N THR A 91 -12.60 -6.67 -7.83
CA THR A 91 -13.17 -7.63 -6.87
C THR A 91 -14.71 -7.61 -6.90
N LYS A 92 -15.32 -8.60 -6.27
CA LYS A 92 -16.77 -8.75 -6.13
C LYS A 92 -17.18 -8.76 -4.66
N PRO A 93 -18.46 -8.43 -4.35
CA PRO A 93 -18.98 -8.60 -3.00
C PRO A 93 -18.74 -10.03 -2.48
N GLY A 94 -18.14 -10.15 -1.30
CA GLY A 94 -17.75 -11.43 -0.70
C GLY A 94 -16.28 -11.84 -0.89
N ASP A 95 -15.55 -11.17 -1.79
CA ASP A 95 -14.11 -11.38 -1.94
C ASP A 95 -13.33 -10.83 -0.73
N VAL A 96 -12.22 -11.49 -0.39
CA VAL A 96 -11.28 -11.00 0.63
C VAL A 96 -10.17 -10.21 -0.05
N VAL A 97 -9.90 -9.02 0.45
CA VAL A 97 -8.80 -8.16 -0.03
C VAL A 97 -7.86 -7.88 1.13
N ILE A 98 -6.56 -8.02 0.87
CA ILE A 98 -5.53 -7.59 1.82
C ILE A 98 -5.13 -6.17 1.45
N VAL A 99 -5.16 -5.26 2.42
CA VAL A 99 -4.61 -3.90 2.28
C VAL A 99 -3.49 -3.79 3.29
N ALA A 100 -2.25 -3.72 2.82
CA ALA A 100 -1.06 -3.69 3.66
C ALA A 100 -0.42 -2.30 3.59
N GLY A 101 -0.20 -1.69 4.74
CA GLY A 101 0.64 -0.50 4.86
C GLY A 101 2.06 -0.96 5.18
N ILE A 102 3.03 -0.50 4.41
CA ILE A 102 4.44 -0.85 4.55
C ILE A 102 5.17 0.34 5.17
N GLY A 103 6.03 0.04 6.13
CA GLY A 103 6.80 1.04 6.88
C GLY A 103 6.56 0.97 8.38
N ASN A 104 7.14 1.92 9.10
CA ASN A 104 7.05 1.95 10.56
C ASN A 104 5.69 2.49 11.00
N THR A 105 4.92 1.67 11.69
CA THR A 105 3.59 2.00 12.22
C THR A 105 3.60 2.29 13.72
N VAL A 106 4.76 2.62 14.29
CA VAL A 106 4.94 2.92 15.72
C VAL A 106 3.93 3.99 16.15
N GLY A 107 3.05 3.63 17.09
CA GLY A 107 2.00 4.51 17.60
C GLY A 107 0.61 4.29 16.97
N VAL A 108 0.48 3.43 15.95
CA VAL A 108 -0.81 2.98 15.40
C VAL A 108 -1.28 1.76 16.18
N GLY A 109 -2.43 1.84 16.84
CA GLY A 109 -3.03 0.71 17.54
C GLY A 109 -3.47 -0.39 16.57
N ASN A 110 -3.15 -1.65 16.88
CA ASN A 110 -3.56 -2.80 16.07
C ASN A 110 -5.05 -3.10 16.32
N THR A 111 -5.94 -2.31 15.72
CA THR A 111 -7.38 -2.42 15.91
C THR A 111 -8.05 -3.12 14.73
N LEU A 112 -8.65 -4.27 14.99
CA LEU A 112 -9.56 -4.92 14.04
C LEU A 112 -10.90 -4.19 14.09
N ARG A 113 -11.22 -3.42 13.04
CA ARG A 113 -12.58 -2.91 12.84
C ARG A 113 -13.25 -3.79 11.79
N GLU A 114 -14.43 -4.31 12.09
CA GLU A 114 -15.22 -5.04 11.12
C GLU A 114 -15.66 -4.08 10.01
N SER A 115 -15.13 -4.26 8.81
CA SER A 115 -15.63 -3.64 7.58
C SER A 115 -16.35 -4.68 6.72
N GLU A 116 -17.30 -4.24 5.90
CA GLU A 116 -18.10 -5.12 5.01
C GLU A 116 -17.23 -5.92 4.01
N ALA A 117 -15.99 -5.45 3.75
CA ALA A 117 -14.89 -6.25 3.23
C ALA A 117 -14.00 -6.69 4.39
N LYS A 118 -13.61 -7.97 4.48
CA LYS A 118 -12.57 -8.39 5.43
C LYS A 118 -11.22 -7.82 5.00
N VAL A 119 -10.94 -6.59 5.41
CA VAL A 119 -9.65 -5.93 5.23
C VAL A 119 -8.76 -6.39 6.38
N VAL A 120 -7.78 -7.25 6.06
CA VAL A 120 -6.70 -7.53 7.01
C VAL A 120 -5.66 -6.44 6.81
N ALA A 121 -5.66 -5.46 7.72
CA ALA A 121 -4.58 -4.50 7.82
C ALA A 121 -3.38 -5.21 8.46
N VAL A 122 -2.30 -5.35 7.70
CA VAL A 122 -0.98 -5.72 8.23
C VAL A 122 -0.16 -4.44 8.21
N ALA A 123 0.40 -4.12 9.38
CA ALA A 123 1.13 -2.92 9.72
C ALA A 123 2.42 -3.29 10.44
#